data_AF-A0A200PR18-F1
#
_entry.id   AF-A0A200PR18-F1
#
_cell.length_a   1.000
_cell.length_b   1.000
_cell.length_c   1.000
_cell.angle_alpha   90.00
_cell.angle_beta   90.00
_cell.angle_gamma   90.00
#
_symmetry.space_group_name_H-M   'P 1'
#
loop_
_entity.id
_entity.type
_entity.pdbx_description
1 polymer ?
#
loop_
_entity_poly.entity_id
_entity_poly.type
_entity_poly.pdbx_seq_one_letter_code
_entity_poly.pdbx_strand_id
1 'polypeptide(L)' 'MFGFLEPQHILQAEISRQEARLKVEKENLEKEKSVLMGTASNQDNQDGALEITVSGEKYRCLRFSKAKK' A
#
# COMPACT_ATOMS: atom_id res chain seq x y z
N MET A 1 -46.68 24.15 -4.26
CA MET A 1 -46.50 22.72 -3.95
C MET A 1 -45.00 22.44 -4.06
N PHE A 2 -44.23 22.67 -2.99
CA PHE A 2 -42.77 22.50 -3.00
C PHE A 2 -42.42 21.06 -2.65
N GLY A 3 -41.51 20.49 -3.45
CA GLY A 3 -41.24 19.06 -3.56
C GLY A 3 -40.75 18.41 -2.27
N PHE A 4 -41.43 17.33 -1.92
CA PHE A 4 -40.88 16.27 -1.10
C PHE A 4 -39.81 15.57 -1.96
N LEU A 5 -38.55 15.97 -1.82
CA LEU A 5 -37.45 15.16 -2.33
C LEU A 5 -37.46 13.87 -1.51
N GLU A 6 -37.94 12.81 -2.14
CA GLU A 6 -37.92 11.43 -1.65
C GLU A 6 -36.57 11.14 -0.95
N PRO A 7 -36.57 10.77 0.35
CA PRO A 7 -35.36 10.56 1.16
C PRO A 7 -34.31 9.64 0.52
N GLN A 8 -34.76 8.73 -0.35
CA GLN A 8 -33.94 7.80 -1.12
C GLN A 8 -32.90 8.51 -2.02
N HIS A 9 -33.26 9.63 -2.65
CA HIS A 9 -32.37 10.33 -3.58
C HIS A 9 -31.21 11.04 -2.88
N ILE A 10 -31.47 11.55 -1.67
CA ILE A 10 -30.45 12.19 -0.83
C ILE A 10 -29.46 11.13 -0.33
N LEU A 11 -29.97 9.96 0.08
CA LEU A 11 -29.14 8.84 0.50
C LEU A 11 -28.27 8.33 -0.67
N GLN A 12 -28.84 8.17 -1.85
CA GLN A 12 -28.09 7.74 -3.04
C GLN A 12 -26.97 8.72 -3.40
N ALA A 13 -27.25 10.04 -3.35
CA ALA A 13 -26.26 11.08 -3.63
C ALA A 13 -25.12 11.10 -2.59
N GLU A 14 -25.45 10.89 -1.32
CA GLU A 14 -24.45 10.79 -0.25
C GLU A 14 -23.60 9.52 -0.37
N ILE A 15 -24.20 8.37 -0.69
CA ILE A 15 -23.49 7.13 -0.98
C ILE A 15 -22.50 7.34 -2.13
N SER A 16 -22.94 7.90 -3.26
CA SER A 16 -22.05 8.14 -4.41
C SER A 16 -20.91 9.10 -4.09
N ARG A 17 -21.15 10.11 -3.24
CA ARG A 17 -20.11 11.03 -2.77
C ARG A 17 -19.08 10.31 -1.90
N GLN A 18 -19.51 9.40 -1.04
CA GLN A 18 -18.61 8.60 -0.19
C GLN A 18 -17.83 7.58 -1.01
N GLU A 19 -18.47 6.89 -1.97
CA GLU A 19 -17.81 5.96 -2.88
C GLU A 19 -16.73 6.65 -3.73
N ALA A 20 -16.99 7.87 -4.21
CA ALA A 20 -16.00 8.65 -4.95
C ALA A 20 -14.77 9.00 -4.10
N ARG A 21 -14.97 9.35 -2.83
CA ARG A 21 -13.87 9.61 -1.88
C ARG A 21 -13.06 8.35 -1.58
N LEU A 22 -13.75 7.24 -1.33
CA LEU A 22 -13.13 5.95 -1.05
C LEU A 22 -12.29 5.45 -2.23
N LYS A 23 -12.77 5.67 -3.47
CA LYS A 23 -12.02 5.31 -4.67
C LYS A 23 -10.68 6.04 -4.75
N VAL A 24 -10.67 7.35 -4.49
CA VAL A 24 -9.44 8.16 -4.51
C VAL A 24 -8.48 7.73 -3.39
N GLU A 25 -8.99 7.50 -2.19
CA GLU A 25 -8.19 7.02 -1.06
C GLU A 25 -7.55 5.66 -1.34
N LYS A 26 -8.32 4.73 -1.93
CA LYS A 26 -7.81 3.42 -2.34
C LYS A 26 -6.73 3.53 -3.41
N GLU A 27 -6.91 4.38 -4.42
CA GLU A 27 -5.89 4.63 -5.45
C GLU A 27 -4.61 5.21 -4.85
N ASN A 28 -4.71 6.09 -3.85
CA ASN A 28 -3.55 6.64 -3.14
C ASN A 28 -2.83 5.55 -2.32
N LEU A 29 -3.58 4.75 -1.58
CA LEU A 29 -3.03 3.63 -0.81
C LEU A 29 -2.37 2.57 -1.70
N GLU A 30 -2.90 2.29 -2.88
CA GLU A 30 -2.28 1.37 -3.84
C GLU A 30 -0.97 1.94 -4.40
N LYS A 31 -0.91 3.25 -4.66
CA LYS A 31 0.34 3.93 -5.06
C LYS A 31 1.38 3.88 -3.93
N GLU A 32 1.00 4.17 -2.70
CA GLU A 32 1.89 4.07 -1.54
C GLU A 32 2.35 2.63 -1.28
N LYS A 33 1.43 1.65 -1.37
CA LYS A 33 1.76 0.23 -1.28
C LYS A 33 2.72 -0.19 -2.39
N SER A 34 2.57 0.30 -3.62
CA SER A 34 3.50 -0.01 -4.71
C SER A 34 4.91 0.52 -4.42
N VAL A 35 5.02 1.74 -3.88
CA VAL A 35 6.30 2.31 -3.43
C VAL A 35 6.92 1.45 -2.31
N LEU A 36 6.12 1.02 -1.33
CA LEU A 36 6.60 0.20 -0.21
C LEU A 36 6.93 -1.25 -0.62
N MET A 37 6.14 -1.86 -1.51
CA MET A 37 6.38 -3.23 -2.01
C MET A 37 7.59 -3.30 -2.95
N GLY A 38 7.97 -2.18 -3.59
CA GLY A 38 9.26 -2.06 -4.30
C GLY A 38 10.48 -2.16 -3.36
N THR A 39 10.26 -2.01 -2.05
CA THR A 39 11.26 -2.21 -0.99
C THR A 39 11.18 -3.54 -0.27
N ALA A 40 10.20 -4.38 -0.64
CA ALA A 40 9.99 -5.69 -0.05
C ALA A 40 11.09 -6.67 -0.50
N SER A 41 12.17 -6.65 0.28
CA SER A 41 13.04 -7.76 0.63
C SER A 41 12.79 -9.07 -0.12
N ASN A 42 13.62 -9.40 -1.11
CA ASN A 42 13.68 -10.75 -1.65
C ASN A 42 14.48 -11.60 -0.66
N GLN A 43 13.79 -12.31 0.25
CA GLN A 43 14.41 -13.11 1.33
C GLN A 43 15.00 -14.45 0.85
N ASP A 44 15.09 -14.69 -0.47
CA ASP A 44 15.38 -16.01 -1.04
C ASP A 44 16.88 -16.27 -1.30
N ASN A 45 17.76 -15.72 -0.46
CA ASN A 45 19.17 -16.06 -0.51
C ASN A 45 19.47 -17.20 0.46
N GLN A 46 19.99 -18.32 -0.05
CA GLN A 46 20.34 -19.53 0.71
C GLN A 46 21.34 -19.29 1.86
N ASP A 47 22.02 -18.14 1.87
CA ASP A 47 22.95 -17.69 2.92
C ASP A 47 22.25 -17.01 4.13
N GLY A 48 20.93 -16.77 4.02
CA GLY A 48 20.13 -16.10 5.07
C GLY A 48 20.45 -14.61 5.24
N ALA A 49 21.19 -14.01 4.30
CA ALA A 49 21.46 -12.59 4.27
C ALA A 49 20.24 -11.83 3.76
N LEU A 50 19.86 -10.76 4.45
CA LEU A 50 18.76 -9.89 4.04
C LEU A 50 19.21 -9.04 2.84
N GLU A 51 18.49 -9.17 1.73
CA GLU A 51 18.64 -8.28 0.57
C GLU A 51 17.41 -7.39 0.48
N ILE A 52 17.61 -6.07 0.43
CA ILE A 52 16.56 -5.08 0.25
C ILE A 52 16.83 -4.26 -1.00
N THR A 53 15.78 -3.78 -1.66
CA THR A 53 15.89 -2.82 -2.76
C THR A 53 15.34 -1.49 -2.26
N VAL A 54 16.11 -0.42 -2.35
CA VAL A 54 15.64 0.93 -1.97
C VAL A 54 15.88 1.83 -3.17
N SER A 55 14.81 2.44 -3.70
CA SER A 55 14.89 3.35 -4.85
C SER A 55 15.59 2.75 -6.09
N GLY A 56 15.49 1.44 -6.31
CA GLY A 56 16.14 0.74 -7.43
C GLY A 56 17.57 0.28 -7.16
N GLU A 57 18.17 0.68 -6.03
CA GLU A 57 19.48 0.19 -5.59
C GLU A 57 19.33 -1.02 -4.68
N LYS A 58 20.18 -2.04 -4.88
CA LYS A 58 20.17 -3.27 -4.09
C LYS A 58 21.17 -3.17 -2.95
N TYR A 59 20.69 -3.35 -1.73
CA TYR A 59 21.49 -3.38 -0.50
C TYR A 59 21.45 -4.78 0.10
N ARG A 60 22.61 -5.27 0.59
CA ARG A 60 22.73 -6.56 1.27
C ARG A 60 23.28 -6.33 2.68
N CYS A 61 22.53 -6.76 3.69
CA CYS A 61 23.02 -6.76 5.05
C CYS A 61 24.11 -7.84 5.20
N LEU A 62 25.29 -7.45 5.71
CA LEU A 62 26.32 -8.41 6.07
C LEU A 62 25.80 -9.25 7.24
N ARG A 63 25.71 -10.56 7.03
CA ARG A 63 25.47 -11.50 8.13
C ARG A 63 26.74 -11.55 8.97
N PHE A 64 26.67 -11.10 10.22
CA PHE A 64 27.72 -11.38 11.19
C PHE A 64 27.74 -12.88 11.48
N SER A 65 28.57 -13.63 10.75
CA SER A 65 28.90 -15.00 11.11
C SER A 65 29.67 -14.97 12.42
N LYS A 66 29.11 -15.56 13.47
CA LYS A 66 29.82 -15.74 14.75
C LYS A 66 31.14 -16.46 14.44
N ALA A 67 32.27 -15.79 14.67
CA ALA A 67 33.58 -16.39 14.47
C ALA A 67 33.65 -17.70 15.28
N LYS A 68 33.93 -18.82 14.63
CA LYS A 68 34.21 -20.08 15.32
C LYS A 68 35.56 -19.93 16.02
N LYS A 69 35.57 -20.21 17.32
CA LYS A 69 36.80 -20.33 18.12
C LYS A 69 37.61 -21.54 17.70
#